data_AF-A0A1D2U114-F1
#
_entry.id   AF-A0A1D2U114-F1
#
_cell.length_a   1.000
_cell.length_b   1.000
_cell.length_c   1.000
_cell.angle_alpha   90.00
_cell.angle_beta   90.00
_cell.angle_gamma   90.00
#
_symmetry.space_group_name_H-M   'P 1'
#
loop_
_entity.id
_entity.type
_entity.pdbx_description
1 polymer ?
#
loop_
_entity_poly.entity_id
_entity_poly.type
_entity_poly.pdbx_seq_one_letter_code
_entity_poly.pdbx_strand_id
1 'polypeptide(L)'
;MEPKIFVYKIVADNGGAPCVWRGLLSLALCKPKIRKSAMVGSWIFGFGGKEYEERLIYIAEVTDKPPTGDYYKVSRFDGRPDCIYQPFNGKAELKATARYHTQSDERRKDVGLRFENAHVLLSRKFSIFRTERNV
;
A
#
# COMPACT_ATOMS: atom_id res chain seq x y z
N MET A 1 -20.09 11.55 -1.94
CA MET A 1 -18.72 12.10 -1.94
C MET A 1 -18.09 11.65 -3.24
N GLU A 2 -17.37 12.53 -3.94
CA GLU A 2 -16.87 12.29 -5.30
C GLU A 2 -15.42 11.79 -5.32
N PRO A 3 -15.01 11.06 -6.38
CA PRO A 3 -13.61 10.72 -6.62
C PRO A 3 -12.68 11.93 -6.59
N LYS A 4 -11.51 11.75 -6.00
CA LYS A 4 -10.49 12.79 -5.83
C LYS A 4 -9.13 12.35 -6.37
N ILE A 5 -8.30 13.32 -6.71
CA ILE A 5 -6.90 13.11 -7.04
C ILE A 5 -6.07 13.27 -5.76
N PHE A 6 -5.18 12.31 -5.53
CA PHE A 6 -4.21 12.32 -4.44
C PHE A 6 -2.79 12.32 -5.01
N VAL A 7 -1.91 13.10 -4.38
CA VAL A 7 -0.48 13.10 -4.69
C VAL A 7 0.27 12.40 -3.56
N TYR A 8 1.06 11.40 -3.92
CA TYR A 8 1.94 10.67 -3.00
C TYR A 8 3.40 10.97 -3.36
N LYS A 9 4.08 11.76 -2.52
CA LYS A 9 5.55 11.86 -2.51
C LYS A 9 6.20 10.61 -1.87
N ILE A 10 6.86 9.79 -2.68
CA ILE A 10 7.58 8.56 -2.33
C ILE A 10 9.01 8.94 -1.93
N VAL A 11 9.34 8.78 -0.66
CA VAL A 11 10.67 9.13 -0.12
C VAL A 11 11.61 7.93 0.00
N ALA A 12 11.06 6.71 -0.04
CA ALA A 12 11.80 5.47 -0.13
C ALA A 12 10.98 4.49 -0.99
N ASP A 13 11.57 3.99 -2.08
CA ASP A 13 10.99 2.94 -2.92
C ASP A 13 11.77 1.64 -2.71
N ASN A 14 11.27 0.80 -1.79
CA ASN A 14 11.75 -0.57 -1.61
C ASN A 14 10.79 -1.60 -2.23
N GLY A 15 9.83 -1.16 -3.04
CA GLY A 15 8.79 -2.02 -3.62
C GLY A 15 7.65 -2.41 -2.66
N GLY A 16 7.66 -1.93 -1.40
CA GLY A 16 6.58 -2.20 -0.44
C GLY A 16 5.30 -1.40 -0.66
N ALA A 17 5.38 -0.23 -1.31
CA ALA A 17 4.24 0.63 -1.58
C ALA A 17 4.55 1.70 -2.67
N PRO A 18 3.97 1.62 -3.88
CA PRO A 18 2.97 0.64 -4.31
C PRO A 18 3.59 -0.75 -4.49
N CYS A 19 2.85 -1.78 -4.11
CA CYS A 19 3.22 -3.17 -4.40
C CYS A 19 2.45 -3.65 -5.63
N VAL A 20 3.16 -4.03 -6.69
CA VAL A 20 2.56 -4.67 -7.87
C VAL A 20 2.84 -6.15 -7.82
N TRP A 21 1.79 -6.96 -7.72
CA TRP A 21 1.90 -8.41 -7.68
C TRP A 21 0.79 -9.05 -8.50
N ARG A 22 1.18 -9.88 -9.47
CA ARG A 22 0.29 -10.60 -10.41
C ARG A 22 -0.78 -9.69 -11.03
N GLY A 23 -0.35 -8.55 -11.57
CA GLY A 23 -1.24 -7.61 -12.28
C GLY A 23 -2.20 -6.80 -11.38
N LEU A 24 -2.03 -6.85 -10.06
CA LEU A 24 -2.80 -6.05 -9.11
C LEU A 24 -1.84 -5.16 -8.32
N LEU A 25 -2.06 -3.85 -8.37
CA LEU A 25 -1.39 -2.88 -7.51
C LEU A 25 -2.13 -2.77 -6.17
N SER A 26 -1.38 -2.73 -5.07
CA SER A 26 -1.89 -2.42 -3.73
C SER A 26 -1.10 -1.30 -3.07
N LEU A 27 -1.81 -0.49 -2.30
CA LEU A 27 -1.23 0.46 -1.34
C LEU A 27 -1.69 0.05 0.06
N ALA A 28 -0.89 -0.79 0.73
CA ALA A 28 -1.24 -1.37 2.03
C ALA A 28 -0.47 -0.79 3.23
N LEU A 29 0.75 -0.27 3.02
CA LEU A 29 1.63 0.17 4.11
C LEU A 29 1.71 1.70 4.20
N CYS A 30 2.22 2.34 3.14
CA CYS A 30 2.45 3.79 3.13
C CYS A 30 1.16 4.63 3.08
N LYS A 31 1.30 5.91 3.51
CA LYS A 31 0.28 6.98 3.41
C LYS A 31 -1.10 6.59 3.98
N PRO A 32 -1.22 6.29 5.29
CA PRO A 32 -2.49 5.92 5.92
C PRO A 32 -3.61 6.95 5.71
N LYS A 33 -3.28 8.25 5.66
CA LYS A 33 -4.27 9.31 5.37
C LYS A 33 -4.86 9.20 3.97
N ILE A 34 -4.07 8.87 2.95
CA ILE A 34 -4.58 8.64 1.57
C ILE A 34 -5.40 7.36 1.55
N ARG A 35 -4.89 6.26 2.13
CA ARG A 35 -5.59 4.97 2.21
C ARG A 35 -6.97 5.10 2.87
N LYS A 36 -7.06 5.89 3.94
CA LYS A 36 -8.32 6.19 4.63
C LYS A 36 -9.29 6.99 3.75
N SER A 37 -8.81 8.07 3.12
CA SER A 37 -9.67 9.05 2.44
C SER A 37 -10.05 8.70 0.99
N ALA A 38 -9.20 8.01 0.24
CA ALA A 38 -9.47 7.67 -1.15
C ALA A 38 -10.61 6.64 -1.26
N MET A 39 -11.37 6.70 -2.34
CA MET A 39 -12.48 5.80 -2.63
C MET A 39 -12.35 5.23 -4.04
N VAL A 40 -13.19 4.27 -4.40
CA VAL A 40 -13.23 3.75 -5.77
C VAL A 40 -13.47 4.90 -6.75
N GLY A 41 -12.69 4.92 -7.83
CA GLY A 41 -12.62 6.01 -8.81
C GLY A 41 -11.60 7.12 -8.49
N SER A 42 -11.11 7.22 -7.24
CA SER A 42 -10.03 8.16 -6.91
C SER A 42 -8.75 7.83 -7.69
N TRP A 43 -7.98 8.85 -8.04
CA TRP A 43 -6.68 8.66 -8.69
C TRP A 43 -5.54 9.00 -7.74
N ILE A 44 -4.46 8.23 -7.82
CA ILE A 44 -3.24 8.43 -7.04
C ILE A 44 -2.08 8.62 -8.00
N PHE A 45 -1.38 9.74 -7.85
CA PHE A 45 -0.17 10.05 -8.59
C PHE A 45 1.02 9.96 -7.63
N GLY A 46 1.85 8.94 -7.81
CA GLY A 46 3.06 8.73 -7.05
C GLY A 46 4.24 9.45 -7.69
N PHE A 47 4.80 10.43 -7.01
CA PHE A 47 6.02 11.13 -7.43
C PHE A 47 7.17 10.76 -6.49
N GLY A 48 8.35 10.57 -7.05
CA GLY A 48 9.57 10.36 -6.30
C GLY A 48 9.98 11.58 -5.47
N GLY A 49 10.73 11.35 -4.39
CA GLY A 49 11.41 12.38 -3.61
C GLY A 49 12.56 13.04 -4.38
N LYS A 50 13.37 13.86 -3.69
CA LYS A 50 14.55 14.49 -4.29
C LYS A 50 15.52 13.46 -4.88
N GLU A 51 15.72 12.33 -4.20
CA GLU A 51 16.58 11.22 -4.64
C GLU A 51 16.08 10.48 -5.90
N TYR A 52 14.85 10.77 -6.31
CA TYR A 52 14.19 10.23 -7.49
C TYR A 52 13.89 11.35 -8.50
N GLU A 53 14.61 12.47 -8.40
CA GLU A 53 14.50 13.64 -9.28
C GLU A 53 13.07 14.17 -9.42
N GLU A 54 12.26 13.96 -8.38
CA GLU A 54 10.85 14.36 -8.38
C GLU A 54 10.00 13.78 -9.53
N ARG A 55 10.47 12.71 -10.17
CA ARG A 55 9.82 12.08 -11.33
C ARG A 55 8.52 11.39 -10.94
N LEU A 56 7.60 11.31 -11.90
CA LEU A 56 6.42 10.48 -11.77
C LEU A 56 6.84 9.00 -11.76
N ILE A 57 6.44 8.27 -10.72
CA ILE A 57 6.76 6.85 -10.51
C ILE A 57 5.58 5.96 -10.89
N TYR A 58 4.36 6.35 -10.53
CA TYR A 58 3.16 5.63 -10.93
C TYR A 58 1.91 6.50 -10.94
N ILE A 59 0.92 6.05 -11.70
CA ILE A 59 -0.46 6.54 -11.64
C ILE A 59 -1.37 5.33 -11.45
N ALA A 60 -2.35 5.42 -10.56
CA ALA A 60 -3.34 4.36 -10.36
C ALA A 60 -4.73 4.93 -10.06
N GLU A 61 -5.74 4.41 -10.74
CA GLU A 61 -7.15 4.56 -10.32
C GLU A 61 -7.44 3.53 -9.23
N VAL A 62 -8.07 3.93 -8.13
CA VAL A 62 -8.56 2.99 -7.12
C VAL A 62 -9.74 2.23 -7.72
N THR A 63 -9.53 0.97 -8.08
CA THR A 63 -10.57 0.12 -8.66
C THR A 63 -11.28 -0.72 -7.61
N ASP A 64 -10.68 -0.93 -6.44
CA ASP A 64 -11.28 -1.63 -5.31
C ASP A 64 -10.70 -1.12 -3.97
N LYS A 65 -11.51 -1.19 -2.92
CA LYS A 65 -11.15 -0.83 -1.54
C LYS A 65 -11.83 -1.81 -0.59
N PRO A 66 -11.15 -2.89 -0.18
CA PRO A 66 -11.70 -3.85 0.77
C PRO A 66 -12.12 -3.17 2.08
N PRO A 67 -13.09 -3.74 2.81
CA PRO A 67 -13.38 -3.31 4.17
C PRO A 67 -12.12 -3.30 5.03
N THR A 68 -12.08 -2.37 5.98
CA THR A 68 -10.90 -2.15 6.82
C THR A 68 -10.46 -3.44 7.51
N GLY A 69 -9.20 -3.82 7.30
CA GLY A 69 -8.60 -5.04 7.87
C GLY A 69 -8.76 -6.30 7.03
N ASP A 70 -9.73 -6.38 6.12
CA ASP A 70 -9.98 -7.61 5.34
C ASP A 70 -8.81 -8.02 4.45
N TYR A 71 -8.01 -7.04 4.01
CA TYR A 71 -6.79 -7.30 3.25
C TYR A 71 -5.84 -8.28 3.96
N TYR A 72 -5.81 -8.27 5.30
CA TYR A 72 -4.93 -9.10 6.12
C TYR A 72 -5.60 -10.35 6.70
N LYS A 73 -6.87 -10.60 6.37
CA LYS A 73 -7.68 -11.72 6.89
C LYS A 73 -8.12 -12.69 5.81
N VAL A 74 -8.18 -12.24 4.55
CA VAL A 74 -8.64 -13.06 3.43
C VAL A 74 -7.45 -13.71 2.73
N SER A 75 -7.51 -15.04 2.59
CA SER A 75 -6.44 -15.89 2.05
C SER A 75 -5.92 -15.46 0.66
N ARG A 76 -6.77 -14.83 -0.16
CA ARG A 76 -6.39 -14.35 -1.50
C ARG A 76 -5.25 -13.33 -1.50
N PHE A 77 -5.01 -12.66 -0.37
CA PHE A 77 -3.97 -11.63 -0.24
C PHE A 77 -2.72 -12.12 0.51
N ASP A 78 -2.76 -13.29 1.14
CA ASP A 78 -1.71 -13.75 2.06
C ASP A 78 -0.33 -13.88 1.42
N GLY A 79 -0.29 -14.22 0.13
CA GLY A 79 0.96 -14.34 -0.64
C GLY A 79 1.51 -13.02 -1.17
N ARG A 80 0.84 -11.88 -0.93
CA ARG A 80 1.30 -10.58 -1.43
C ARG A 80 2.46 -10.06 -0.59
N PRO A 81 3.54 -9.53 -1.20
CA PRO A 81 4.70 -9.03 -0.47
C PRO A 81 4.40 -7.92 0.56
N ASP A 82 3.36 -7.11 0.35
CA ASP A 82 2.93 -6.03 1.25
C ASP A 82 1.85 -6.46 2.26
N CYS A 83 1.39 -7.71 2.21
CA CYS A 83 0.48 -8.30 3.20
C CYS A 83 1.27 -8.84 4.41
N ILE A 84 2.00 -7.96 5.08
CA ILE A 84 3.00 -8.32 6.09
C ILE A 84 2.45 -8.55 7.50
N TYR A 85 1.16 -8.28 7.74
CA TYR A 85 0.52 -8.46 9.05
C TYR A 85 -0.47 -9.63 9.05
N GLN A 86 -0.63 -10.27 10.21
CA GLN A 86 -1.62 -11.33 10.45
C GLN A 86 -2.34 -11.11 11.78
N PRO A 87 -3.59 -11.57 11.92
CA PRO A 87 -4.29 -11.52 13.19
C PRO A 87 -3.79 -12.61 14.15
N PHE A 88 -3.43 -12.21 15.37
CA PHE A 88 -3.16 -13.11 16.49
C PHE A 88 -3.82 -12.56 17.76
N ASN A 89 -4.70 -13.34 18.39
CA ASN A 89 -5.50 -12.88 19.54
C ASN A 89 -6.19 -11.51 19.33
N GLY A 90 -6.68 -11.28 18.10
CA GLY A 90 -7.34 -10.04 17.70
C GLY A 90 -6.42 -8.82 17.51
N LYS A 91 -5.10 -9.00 17.62
CA LYS A 91 -4.09 -7.97 17.40
C LYS A 91 -3.36 -8.19 16.08
N ALA A 92 -2.81 -7.11 15.52
CA ALA A 92 -1.92 -7.17 14.38
C ALA A 92 -0.52 -7.64 14.82
N GLU A 93 -0.03 -8.70 14.19
CA GLU A 93 1.34 -9.18 14.34
C GLU A 93 2.04 -9.21 12.99
N LEU A 94 3.34 -8.89 13.00
CA LEU A 94 4.16 -8.99 11.80
C LEU A 94 4.36 -10.47 11.46
N LYS A 95 4.10 -10.85 10.21
CA LYS A 95 4.36 -12.21 9.72
C LYS A 95 5.85 -12.50 9.77
N ALA A 96 6.24 -13.73 10.11
CA ALA A 96 7.63 -14.18 10.03
C ALA A 96 8.23 -14.06 8.62
N THR A 97 7.37 -14.09 7.59
CA THR A 97 7.75 -13.93 6.18
C THR A 97 7.78 -12.47 5.71
N ALA A 98 7.55 -11.50 6.59
CA ALA A 98 7.53 -10.09 6.23
C ALA A 98 8.90 -9.62 5.69
N ARG A 99 8.87 -8.94 4.54
CA ARG A 99 10.06 -8.35 3.91
C ARG A 99 10.17 -6.84 4.15
N TYR A 100 9.13 -6.23 4.70
CA TYR A 100 9.02 -4.80 4.94
C TYR A 100 8.75 -4.54 6.42
N HIS A 101 9.21 -3.39 6.91
CA HIS A 101 9.07 -2.96 8.31
C HIS A 101 9.58 -4.00 9.33
N THR A 102 10.71 -4.64 9.02
CA THR A 102 11.38 -5.63 9.88
C THR A 102 12.32 -4.99 10.91
N GLN A 103 12.72 -3.75 10.70
CA GLN A 103 13.69 -3.03 11.55
C GLN A 103 13.02 -2.16 12.63
N SER A 104 11.73 -1.85 12.48
CA SER A 104 10.96 -1.05 13.43
C SER A 104 9.49 -1.48 13.47
N ASP A 105 8.83 -1.32 14.62
CA ASP A 105 7.40 -1.62 14.75
C ASP A 105 6.54 -0.48 14.18
N GLU A 106 6.18 -0.60 12.90
CA GLU A 106 5.32 0.35 12.19
C GLU A 106 3.81 0.02 12.31
N ARG A 107 3.42 -1.02 13.08
CA ARG A 107 2.04 -1.55 13.10
C ARG A 107 0.99 -0.49 13.35
N ARG A 108 1.21 0.39 14.33
CA ARG A 108 0.23 1.43 14.70
C ARG A 108 -0.09 2.36 13.53
N LYS A 109 0.92 2.67 12.72
CA LYS A 109 0.81 3.55 11.55
C LYS A 109 0.20 2.82 10.37
N ASP A 110 0.59 1.57 10.15
CA ASP A 110 0.18 0.82 8.97
C ASP A 110 -1.25 0.27 9.08
N VAL A 111 -1.55 -0.35 10.23
CA VAL A 111 -2.78 -1.12 10.43
C VAL A 111 -3.50 -0.78 11.72
N GLY A 112 -2.85 -0.14 12.70
CA GLY A 112 -3.39 -0.04 14.06
C GLY A 112 -3.18 -1.34 14.83
N LEU A 113 -3.39 -1.33 16.15
CA LEU A 113 -3.09 -2.51 16.96
C LEU A 113 -4.05 -3.68 16.71
N ARG A 114 -5.25 -3.39 16.21
CA ARG A 114 -6.35 -4.33 15.96
C ARG A 114 -6.93 -4.15 14.56
N PHE A 115 -6.11 -3.70 13.60
CA PHE A 115 -6.49 -3.43 12.22
C PHE A 115 -7.45 -2.24 12.01
N GLU A 116 -7.64 -1.38 13.01
CA GLU A 116 -8.54 -0.21 12.93
C GLU A 116 -8.13 0.84 11.88
N ASN A 117 -6.84 0.87 11.49
CA ASN A 117 -6.29 1.75 10.46
C ASN A 117 -5.91 0.99 9.18
N ALA A 118 -6.25 -0.30 9.07
CA ALA A 118 -5.86 -1.18 7.97
C ALA A 118 -6.68 -0.95 6.70
N HIS A 119 -6.70 0.28 6.20
CA HIS A 119 -7.29 0.63 4.92
C HIS A 119 -6.32 0.26 3.79
N VAL A 120 -6.79 -0.43 2.76
CA VAL A 120 -5.94 -0.80 1.61
C VAL A 120 -6.64 -0.36 0.33
N LEU A 121 -5.87 0.23 -0.58
CA LEU A 121 -6.36 0.61 -1.90
C LEU A 121 -5.81 -0.36 -2.93
N LEU A 122 -6.66 -0.81 -3.84
CA LEU A 122 -6.33 -1.76 -4.90
C LEU A 122 -6.59 -1.13 -6.27
N SER A 123 -5.75 -1.47 -7.24
CA SER A 123 -5.89 -1.00 -8.62
C SER A 123 -5.54 -2.08 -9.64
N ARG A 124 -6.44 -2.27 -10.61
CA ARG A 124 -6.18 -2.98 -11.87
C ARG A 124 -5.92 -2.02 -13.05
N LYS A 125 -6.03 -0.71 -12.81
CA LYS A 125 -5.87 0.33 -13.82
C LYS A 125 -4.78 1.29 -13.36
N PHE A 126 -3.54 0.90 -13.63
CA PHE A 126 -2.35 1.62 -13.21
C PHE A 126 -1.27 1.56 -14.28
N SER A 127 -0.37 2.55 -14.24
CA SER A 127 0.85 2.61 -15.05
C SER A 127 2.03 2.88 -14.13
N ILE A 128 3.12 2.15 -14.34
CA ILE A 128 4.39 2.32 -13.63
C ILE A 128 5.39 2.98 -14.59
N PHE A 129 6.08 4.01 -14.12
CA PHE A 129 7.00 4.85 -14.91
C PHE A 129 8.45 4.80 -14.41
N ARG A 130 8.75 4.00 -13.38
CA ARG A 130 10.13 3.80 -12.93
C ARG A 130 10.93 2.98 -13.96
N THR A 131 12.14 3.43 -14.26
CA THR A 131 13.16 2.60 -14.89
C THR A 131 13.69 1.61 -13.85
N GLU A 132 13.82 0.33 -14.20
CA GLU A 132 14.48 -0.66 -13.34
C GLU A 132 15.86 -0.10 -12.96
N ARG A 133 16.06 0.27 -11.69
CA ARG A 133 17.43 0.31 -11.17
C ARG A 133 17.79 -1.16 -11.03
N ASN A 134 18.70 -1.63 -11.89
CA ASN A 134 19.28 -2.97 -11.84
C ASN A 134 19.41 -3.42 -10.38
N VAL A 135 18.67 -4.48 -10.05
CA VAL A 135 18.80 -5.21 -8.79
C VAL A 135 20.19 -5.84 -8.73
#